data_AF-A0A3D5J3Y3-F1
#
_entry.id   AF-A0A3D5J3Y3-F1
#
_cell.length_a   1.000
_cell.length_b   1.000
_cell.length_c   1.000
_cell.angle_alpha   90.00
_cell.angle_beta   90.00
_cell.angle_gamma   90.00
#
_symmetry.space_group_name_H-M   'P 1'
#
loop_
_entity.id
_entity.type
_entity.pdbx_description
1 polymer ?
#
loop_
_entity_poly.entity_id
_entity_poly.type
_entity_poly.pdbx_seq_one_letter_code
_entity_poly.pdbx_strand_id
1 'polypeptide(L)'
;MKFKEIMSSKKYWKSVAILGFLFVLIYNIVMMVIDYGGLAFKEYYQDRMADGKMITFVVGQVLGMIVYGMIVSYGQFRRKEKEQLKK
;
A
#
# COMPACT_ATOMS: atom_id res chain seq x y z
N MET A 1 -15.26 16.36 10.39
CA MET A 1 -14.00 17.17 10.45
C MET A 1 -13.70 17.76 9.08
N LYS A 2 -13.01 18.90 8.97
CA LYS A 2 -12.68 19.45 7.63
C LYS A 2 -11.68 18.49 6.96
N PHE A 3 -11.96 18.07 5.73
CA PHE A 3 -11.13 17.15 4.94
C PHE A 3 -9.64 17.52 4.91
N LYS A 4 -9.36 18.83 4.90
CA LYS A 4 -8.00 19.39 5.00
C LYS A 4 -7.28 19.03 6.31
N GLU A 5 -7.97 18.98 7.44
CA GLU A 5 -7.36 18.60 8.73
C GLU A 5 -7.03 17.10 8.77
N ILE A 6 -7.84 16.26 8.14
CA ILE A 6 -7.59 14.81 8.04
C ILE A 6 -6.35 14.57 7.17
N MET A 7 -6.26 15.18 5.98
CA MET A 7 -5.09 15.07 5.12
C MET A 7 -3.83 15.73 5.71
N SER A 8 -3.97 16.74 6.57
CA SER A 8 -2.84 17.37 7.25
C SER A 8 -2.39 16.63 8.52
N SER A 9 -3.13 15.59 8.94
CA SER A 9 -2.82 14.86 10.16
C SER A 9 -1.71 13.83 9.94
N LYS A 10 -0.65 13.90 10.75
CA LYS A 10 0.41 12.87 10.78
C LYS A 10 -0.16 11.47 11.07
N LYS A 11 -1.27 11.36 11.81
CA LYS A 11 -1.95 10.07 12.06
C LYS A 11 -2.53 9.46 10.78
N TYR A 12 -3.10 10.28 9.89
CA TYR A 12 -3.63 9.81 8.61
C TYR A 12 -2.51 9.25 7.74
N TRP A 13 -1.43 10.01 7.55
CA TRP A 13 -0.28 9.54 6.75
C TRP A 13 0.42 8.32 7.36
N LYS A 14 0.45 8.20 8.69
CA LYS A 14 0.92 6.98 9.36
C LYS A 14 0.05 5.77 9.02
N SER A 15 -1.28 5.92 9.02
CA SER A 15 -2.19 4.86 8.59
C SER A 15 -2.01 4.53 7.10
N VAL A 16 -1.88 5.53 6.23
CA VAL A 16 -1.61 5.36 4.80
C VAL A 16 -0.32 4.56 4.59
N ALA A 17 0.77 4.95 5.26
CA ALA A 17 2.04 4.25 5.17
C ALA A 17 1.95 2.80 5.67
N ILE A 18 1.31 2.55 6.81
CA ILE A 18 1.16 1.19 7.37
C ILE A 18 0.32 0.31 6.44
N LEU A 19 -0.86 0.79 6.00
CA LEU A 19 -1.74 0.01 5.13
C LEU A 19 -1.13 -0.21 3.75
N GLY A 20 -0.51 0.82 3.18
CA GLY A 20 0.19 0.70 1.92
C GLY A 20 1.36 -0.28 2.02
N PHE A 21 2.16 -0.20 3.08
CA PHE A 21 3.29 -1.10 3.28
C PHE A 21 2.84 -2.56 3.40
N LEU A 22 1.77 -2.81 4.16
CA LEU A 22 1.16 -4.15 4.27
C LEU A 22 0.66 -4.66 2.91
N PHE A 23 0.05 -3.78 2.11
CA PHE A 23 -0.41 -4.11 0.77
C PHE A 23 0.75 -4.51 -0.16
N VAL A 24 1.83 -3.73 -0.17
CA VAL A 24 3.03 -4.06 -0.98
C VAL A 24 3.64 -5.38 -0.51
N LEU A 25 3.72 -5.63 0.79
CA LEU A 25 4.21 -6.89 1.35
C LEU A 25 3.39 -8.08 0.84
N ILE A 26 2.07 -8.02 1.01
CA ILE A 26 1.16 -9.10 0.57
C ILE A 26 1.21 -9.25 -0.95
N TYR A 27 1.19 -8.15 -1.70
CA TYR A 27 1.27 -8.15 -3.15
C TYR A 27 2.52 -8.89 -3.64
N ASN A 28 3.70 -8.57 -3.09
CA ASN A 28 4.93 -9.27 -3.46
C ASN A 28 4.88 -10.76 -3.11
N ILE A 29 4.36 -11.12 -1.94
CA ILE A 29 4.23 -12.53 -1.54
C ILE A 29 3.30 -13.28 -2.48
N VAL A 30 2.12 -12.72 -2.77
CA VAL A 30 1.16 -13.32 -3.70
C VAL A 30 1.77 -13.46 -5.09
N MET A 31 2.45 -12.42 -5.57
CA MET A 31 3.06 -12.44 -6.90
C MET A 31 4.23 -13.43 -6.98
N MET A 32 5.02 -13.59 -5.92
CA MET A 32 6.03 -14.65 -5.83
C MET A 32 5.41 -16.04 -5.89
N VAL A 33 4.34 -16.27 -5.14
CA VAL A 33 3.66 -17.58 -5.14
C VAL A 33 3.04 -17.89 -6.50
N ILE A 34 2.50 -16.88 -7.19
CA ILE A 34 1.92 -17.05 -8.54
C ILE A 34 3.01 -17.26 -9.59
N ASP A 35 4.04 -16.41 -9.62
CA ASP A 35 5.06 -16.42 -10.67
C ASP A 35 6.04 -17.60 -10.50
N TYR A 36 6.38 -17.97 -9.26
CA TYR A 36 7.43 -18.94 -8.94
C TYR A 36 6.93 -20.18 -8.19
N GLY A 37 5.63 -20.29 -7.88
CA GLY A 37 5.08 -21.44 -7.16
C GLY A 37 5.50 -21.55 -5.68
N GLY A 38 6.21 -20.54 -5.15
CA GLY A 38 6.77 -20.56 -3.80
C GLY A 38 7.39 -19.23 -3.38
N LEU A 39 8.03 -19.20 -2.21
CA LEU A 39 8.71 -18.01 -1.66
C LEU A 39 10.11 -17.83 -2.28
N ALA A 40 10.17 -17.56 -3.58
CA ALA A 40 11.41 -17.38 -4.34
C ALA A 40 11.84 -15.90 -4.37
N PHE A 41 12.16 -15.32 -3.21
CA PHE A 41 12.52 -13.90 -3.10
C PHE A 41 13.73 -13.53 -3.96
N LYS A 42 14.74 -14.40 -4.05
CA LYS A 42 15.97 -14.10 -4.75
C LYS A 42 15.74 -14.02 -6.26
N GLU A 43 15.15 -15.04 -6.87
CA GLU A 43 14.81 -15.01 -8.30
C GLU A 43 13.84 -13.88 -8.64
N TYR A 44 12.81 -13.68 -7.81
CA TYR A 44 11.79 -12.64 -8.04
C TYR A 44 12.37 -11.23 -8.13
N TYR A 45 13.29 -10.87 -7.22
CA TYR A 45 13.95 -9.57 -7.27
C TYR A 45 15.03 -9.51 -8.36
N GLN A 46 15.73 -10.61 -8.63
CA GLN A 46 16.77 -10.64 -9.64
C GLN A 46 16.20 -10.46 -11.06
N ASP A 47 15.10 -11.13 -11.40
CA ASP A 47 14.39 -10.96 -12.69
C ASP A 47 13.80 -9.56 -12.84
N ARG A 48 13.18 -9.03 -11.78
CA ARG A 48 12.57 -7.69 -11.82
C ARG A 48 13.60 -6.56 -11.82
N MET A 49 14.86 -6.82 -11.41
CA MET A 49 15.95 -5.84 -11.42
C MET A 49 16.87 -5.95 -12.65
N ALA A 50 16.94 -7.10 -13.33
CA ALA A 50 17.89 -7.36 -14.43
C ALA A 50 17.65 -6.51 -15.68
N ASP A 51 16.41 -6.08 -15.94
CA ASP A 51 15.99 -5.50 -17.24
C ASP A 51 15.98 -3.96 -17.28
N GLY A 52 16.57 -3.27 -16.29
CA GLY A 52 16.47 -1.81 -16.15
C GLY A 52 15.06 -1.30 -15.79
N LYS A 53 14.08 -2.21 -15.68
CA LYS A 53 12.70 -1.97 -15.23
C LYS A 53 12.58 -1.81 -13.72
N MET A 54 13.70 -1.89 -12.98
CA MET A 54 13.75 -1.73 -11.52
C MET A 54 13.08 -0.43 -11.07
N ILE A 55 13.30 0.67 -11.80
CA ILE A 55 12.70 1.97 -11.49
C ILE A 55 11.19 1.88 -11.63
N THR A 56 10.67 1.31 -12.72
CA THR A 56 9.23 1.14 -12.94
C THR A 56 8.60 0.23 -11.87
N PHE A 57 9.31 -0.81 -11.45
CA PHE A 57 8.85 -1.70 -10.38
C PHE A 57 8.77 -0.99 -9.03
N VAL A 58 9.84 -0.30 -8.61
CA VAL A 58 9.87 0.44 -7.34
C VAL A 58 8.88 1.59 -7.35
N VAL A 59 8.80 2.36 -8.44
CA VAL A 59 7.83 3.46 -8.59
C VAL A 59 6.40 2.91 -8.61
N GLY A 60 6.13 1.79 -9.28
CA GLY A 60 4.84 1.13 -9.27
C GLY A 60 4.44 0.66 -7.87
N GLN A 61 5.37 0.11 -7.10
CA GLN A 61 5.13 -0.27 -5.71
C GLN A 61 4.87 0.93 -4.81
N VAL A 62 5.65 2.01 -4.93
CA VAL A 62 5.47 3.23 -4.14
C VAL A 62 4.16 3.92 -4.48
N LEU A 63 3.81 4.01 -5.76
CA LEU A 63 2.52 4.54 -6.21
C LEU A 63 1.37 3.67 -5.73
N GLY A 64 1.47 2.35 -5.85
CA GLY A 64 0.48 1.40 -5.35
C GLY A 64 0.30 1.50 -3.84
N MET A 65 1.40 1.60 -3.09
CA MET A 65 1.43 1.82 -1.64
C MET A 65 0.66 3.09 -1.26
N ILE A 66 0.97 4.19 -1.91
CA ILE A 66 0.40 5.51 -1.62
C ILE A 66 -1.08 5.53 -2.02
N VAL A 67 -1.43 5.11 -3.23
CA VAL A 67 -2.81 5.11 -3.74
C VAL A 67 -3.69 4.19 -2.89
N TYR A 68 -3.28 2.94 -2.68
CA TYR A 68 -4.05 1.99 -1.87
C TYR A 68 -4.15 2.44 -0.42
N GLY A 69 -3.03 2.88 0.17
CA GLY A 69 -3.01 3.38 1.55
C GLY A 69 -3.93 4.59 1.73
N MET A 70 -3.96 5.52 0.77
CA MET A 70 -4.85 6.70 0.78
C MET A 70 -6.32 6.31 0.66
N ILE A 71 -6.66 5.46 -0.32
CA ILE A 71 -8.04 5.01 -0.55
C ILE A 71 -8.58 4.29 0.69
N VAL A 72 -7.84 3.32 1.22
CA VAL A 72 -8.31 2.51 2.34
C VAL A 72 -8.31 3.31 3.65
N SER A 73 -7.28 4.13 3.92
CA SER A 73 -7.28 4.99 5.12
C SER A 73 -8.42 6.00 5.08
N TYR A 74 -8.69 6.59 3.91
CA TYR A 74 -9.81 7.51 3.75
C TYR A 74 -11.16 6.81 3.98
N GLY A 75 -11.34 5.60 3.44
CA GLY A 75 -12.50 4.76 3.71
C GLY A 75 -12.67 4.45 5.20
N GLN A 76 -11.59 4.09 5.91
CA GLN A 76 -11.61 3.86 7.36
C GLN A 76 -12.02 5.10 8.15
N PHE A 77 -11.49 6.28 7.80
CA PHE A 77 -11.86 7.54 8.47
C PHE A 77 -13.33 7.89 8.25
N ARG A 78 -13.85 7.72 7.02
CA ARG A 78 -15.28 7.90 6.71
C ARG A 78 -16.18 6.93 7.48
N ARG A 79 -15.74 5.66 7.65
CA ARG A 79 -16.47 4.67 8.46
C ARG A 79 -16.52 5.07 9.92
N LYS A 80 -15.40 5.53 10.49
CA LYS A 80 -15.31 6.00 11.87
C LYS A 80 -16.20 7.22 12.13
N GLU A 81 -16.29 8.17 11.18
CA GLU A 81 -17.24 9.29 11.28
C GLU A 81 -18.70 8.80 11.33
N LYS A 82 -19.07 7.82 10.49
CA LYS A 82 -20.43 7.25 10.49
C LYS A 82 -20.74 6.43 11.74
N GLU A 83 -19.76 5.73 12.30
CA GLU A 83 -19.91 4.99 13.57
C GLU A 83 -20.06 5.93 14.77
N GLN A 84 -19.37 7.07 14.77
CA GLN A 84 -19.50 8.07 15.83
C GLN A 84 -20.84 8.83 15.77
N LEU A 85 -21.44 8.97 14.59
CA LEU A 85 -22.78 9.53 14.41
C LEU A 85 -23.93 8.57 14.77
N LYS A 86 -23.64 7.28 14.96
CA LYS A 86 -24.63 6.25 15.36
C LYS A 86 -24.62 5.92 16.86
N LYS A 87 -23.69 6.48 17.62
CA LYS A 87 -23.62 6.38 19.09
C LYS A 87 -24.15 7.64 19.73
#